data_AF-A0A9C8AK71-F1
#
_entry.id   AF-A0A9C8AK71-F1
#
_cell.length_a   1.000
_cell.length_b   1.000
_cell.length_c   1.000
_cell.angle_alpha   90.00
_cell.angle_beta   90.00
_cell.angle_gamma   90.00
#
_symmetry.space_group_name_H-M   'P 1'
#
loop_
_entity.id
_entity.type
_entity.pdbx_description
1 polymer ?
#
loop_
_entity_poly.entity_id
_entity_poly.type
_entity_poly.pdbx_seq_one_letter_code
_entity_poly.pdbx_strand_id
1 'polypeptide(L)'
;MKHTLIGRNERFLIAVEKAGQAAKSDYPVLIVGETGVGKNALAEYIHRESDRRDRPFIHINCASIPENLMESELFGHEKGAFTGASKRKKGKIELADGGTLFLDEISCLSPLAQAKLLTFLDEYQFTRVGGLENISVDVRVVCAGCITRFLRLANCLHMWYGVRERISHQATCGGKQNGNCSGYLPGGV
;
A
#
# COMPACT_ATOMS: atom_id res chain seq x y z
N MET A 1 -1.51 -7.08 19.67
CA MET A 1 -0.17 -6.82 20.22
C MET A 1 0.22 -5.40 19.80
N LYS A 2 0.80 -4.58 20.69
CA LYS A 2 1.22 -3.21 20.34
C LYS A 2 2.50 -3.30 19.50
N HIS A 3 2.42 -3.00 18.21
CA HIS A 3 3.62 -2.78 17.40
C HIS A 3 4.21 -1.41 17.78
N THR A 4 5.20 -1.44 18.68
CA THR A 4 6.02 -0.27 18.99
C THR A 4 7.08 -0.14 17.91
N LEU A 5 7.08 0.98 17.20
CA LEU A 5 8.15 1.33 16.26
C LEU A 5 9.40 1.66 17.08
N ILE A 6 10.42 0.79 17.01
CA ILE A 6 11.68 0.95 17.75
C ILE A 6 12.81 1.10 16.73
N GLY A 7 13.45 2.26 16.73
CA GLY A 7 14.61 2.52 15.89
C GLY A 7 15.30 3.82 16.30
N ARG A 8 16.62 3.86 16.20
CA ARG A 8 17.46 5.04 16.54
C ARG A 8 18.16 5.65 15.32
N ASN A 9 17.98 5.06 14.15
CA ASN A 9 18.59 5.56 12.92
C ASN A 9 17.84 6.81 12.45
N GLU A 10 18.57 7.87 12.07
CA GLU A 10 18.01 9.13 11.61
C GLU A 10 17.03 8.95 10.44
N ARG A 11 17.35 8.06 9.49
CA ARG A 11 16.47 7.76 8.35
C ARG A 11 15.14 7.14 8.78
N PHE A 12 15.18 6.30 9.81
CA PHE A 12 13.98 5.71 10.39
C PHE A 12 13.12 6.77 11.07
N LEU A 13 13.72 7.68 11.85
CA LEU A 13 12.99 8.76 12.50
C LEU A 13 12.30 9.68 11.49
N ILE A 14 12.99 10.02 10.39
CA ILE A 14 12.39 10.79 9.28
C ILE A 14 11.22 10.04 8.65
N ALA A 15 11.30 8.73 8.48
CA ALA A 15 10.20 7.92 7.94
C ALA A 15 8.97 7.92 8.86
N VAL A 16 9.19 7.79 10.17
CA VAL A 16 8.15 7.82 11.19
C VAL A 16 7.48 9.20 11.24
N GLU A 17 8.26 10.27 11.15
CA GLU A 17 7.73 11.63 11.10
C GLU A 17 6.83 11.85 9.87
N LYS A 18 7.31 11.44 8.68
CA LYS A 18 6.52 11.49 7.44
C LYS A 18 5.25 10.65 7.53
N ALA A 19 5.33 9.47 8.14
CA ALA A 19 4.16 8.63 8.39
C ALA A 19 3.15 9.32 9.32
N GLY A 20 3.62 10.07 10.33
CA GLY A 20 2.76 10.86 11.21
C GLY A 20 2.10 12.06 10.52
N GLN A 21 2.79 12.69 9.56
CA GLN A 21 2.19 13.72 8.71
C GLN A 21 1.11 13.11 7.80
N ALA A 22 1.45 12.02 7.10
CA ALA A 22 0.52 11.31 6.24
C ALA A 22 -0.70 10.78 7.01
N ALA A 23 -0.55 10.36 8.27
CA ALA A 23 -1.65 9.90 9.10
C ALA A 23 -2.78 10.92 9.26
N LYS A 24 -2.47 12.23 9.22
CA LYS A 24 -3.43 13.34 9.34
C LYS A 24 -4.24 13.60 8.07
N SER A 25 -3.86 13.00 6.94
CA SER A 25 -4.63 13.10 5.70
C SER A 25 -5.34 11.78 5.42
N ASP A 26 -6.46 11.84 4.71
CA ASP A 26 -7.18 10.66 4.21
C ASP A 26 -6.65 10.18 2.86
N TYR A 27 -5.59 10.80 2.35
CA TYR A 27 -4.94 10.34 1.14
C TYR A 27 -4.42 8.90 1.33
N PRO A 28 -4.41 8.10 0.25
CA PRO A 28 -3.72 6.84 0.27
C PRO A 28 -2.29 7.03 0.78
N VAL A 29 -1.72 6.07 1.55
CA VAL A 29 -0.25 6.03 1.83
C VAL A 29 0.52 4.82 1.22
N LEU A 30 1.62 5.05 0.48
CA LEU A 30 2.46 4.00 -0.14
C LEU A 30 3.80 3.89 0.59
N ILE A 31 4.05 2.72 1.18
CA ILE A 31 5.22 2.39 1.97
C ILE A 31 6.19 1.55 1.13
N VAL A 32 7.29 2.18 0.71
CA VAL A 32 8.34 1.54 -0.11
C VAL A 32 9.58 1.24 0.74
N GLY A 33 10.31 0.18 0.40
CA GLY A 33 11.41 -0.38 1.20
C GLY A 33 11.59 -1.87 0.94
N GLU A 34 12.62 -2.48 1.50
CA GLU A 34 12.91 -3.92 1.31
C GLU A 34 11.95 -4.82 2.09
N THR A 35 11.93 -6.11 1.74
CA THR A 35 11.14 -7.11 2.48
C THR A 35 11.69 -7.28 3.89
N GLY A 36 10.81 -7.34 4.90
CA GLY A 36 11.21 -7.59 6.30
C GLY A 36 11.61 -6.36 7.11
N VAL A 37 11.52 -5.14 6.57
CA VAL A 37 11.88 -3.89 7.29
C VAL A 37 10.80 -3.33 8.24
N GLY A 38 9.73 -4.08 8.50
CA GLY A 38 8.66 -3.67 9.41
C GLY A 38 7.62 -2.70 8.81
N LYS A 39 7.34 -2.80 7.51
CA LYS A 39 6.34 -1.95 6.81
C LYS A 39 4.95 -2.04 7.44
N ASN A 40 4.56 -3.23 7.90
CA ASN A 40 3.26 -3.50 8.51
C ASN A 40 3.11 -2.70 9.81
N ALA A 41 4.17 -2.59 10.61
CA ALA A 41 4.17 -1.77 11.81
C ALA A 41 4.02 -0.26 11.50
N LEU A 42 4.58 0.20 10.37
CA LEU A 42 4.41 1.58 9.92
C LEU A 42 2.99 1.85 9.40
N ALA A 43 2.38 0.88 8.70
CA ALA A 43 0.99 0.97 8.26
C ALA A 43 0.01 1.02 9.45
N GLU A 44 0.22 0.18 10.45
CA GLU A 44 -0.55 0.22 11.71
C GLU A 44 -0.36 1.53 12.46
N TYR A 45 0.87 2.07 12.47
CA TYR A 45 1.14 3.40 13.04
C TYR A 45 0.34 4.48 12.31
N ILE A 46 0.35 4.51 10.98
CA ILE A 46 -0.43 5.47 10.17
C ILE A 46 -1.92 5.39 10.52
N HIS A 47 -2.48 4.18 10.61
CA HIS A 47 -3.88 4.00 10.96
C HIS A 47 -4.19 4.50 12.38
N ARG A 48 -3.34 4.18 13.36
CA ARG A 48 -3.53 4.57 14.76
C ARG A 48 -3.42 6.08 14.98
N GLU A 49 -2.55 6.75 14.24
CA GLU A 49 -2.37 8.21 14.32
C GLU A 49 -3.36 8.98 13.43
N SER A 50 -4.29 8.29 12.76
CA SER A 50 -5.32 8.90 11.91
C SER A 50 -6.64 9.13 12.65
N ASP A 51 -7.53 9.92 12.05
CA ASP A 51 -8.91 10.10 12.53
C ASP A 51 -9.75 8.82 12.47
N ARG A 52 -9.28 7.79 11.74
CA ARG A 52 -9.92 6.48 11.59
C ARG A 52 -9.37 5.42 12.56
N ARG A 53 -8.59 5.80 13.57
CA ARG A 53 -7.93 4.86 14.52
C ARG A 53 -8.87 3.90 15.26
N ASP A 54 -10.13 4.30 15.45
CA ASP A 54 -11.16 3.52 16.15
C ASP A 54 -12.03 2.72 15.16
N ARG A 55 -11.69 2.73 13.87
CA ARG A 55 -12.40 2.07 12.76
C ARG A 55 -11.67 0.79 12.33
N PRO A 56 -12.28 -0.05 11.49
CA PRO A 56 -11.66 -1.30 11.06
C PRO A 56 -10.31 -1.08 10.35
N PHE A 57 -9.30 -1.85 10.75
CA PHE A 57 -8.04 -1.98 10.02
C PHE A 57 -8.01 -3.36 9.35
N ILE A 58 -8.27 -3.40 8.04
CA ILE A 58 -8.31 -4.65 7.27
C ILE A 58 -6.98 -4.85 6.57
N HIS A 59 -6.21 -5.83 7.04
CA HIS A 59 -4.95 -6.22 6.43
C HIS A 59 -5.14 -7.37 5.43
N ILE A 60 -4.52 -7.21 4.26
CA ILE A 60 -4.43 -8.23 3.22
C ILE A 60 -2.97 -8.36 2.80
N ASN A 61 -2.42 -9.56 2.91
CA ASN A 61 -1.14 -9.89 2.29
C ASN A 61 -1.39 -10.51 0.91
N CYS A 62 -1.09 -9.75 -0.13
CA CYS A 62 -1.33 -10.16 -1.52
C CYS A 62 -0.48 -11.35 -1.96
N ALA A 63 0.65 -11.60 -1.32
CA ALA A 63 1.48 -12.77 -1.63
C ALA A 63 0.98 -14.07 -0.99
N SER A 64 0.10 -13.98 0.01
CA SER A 64 -0.47 -15.16 0.69
C SER A 64 -1.72 -15.72 0.01
N ILE A 65 -2.30 -14.99 -0.94
CA ILE A 65 -3.55 -15.34 -1.60
C ILE A 65 -3.24 -15.82 -3.03
N PRO A 66 -3.72 -17.01 -3.44
CA PRO A 66 -3.62 -17.46 -4.82
C PRO A 66 -4.23 -16.46 -5.81
N GLU A 67 -3.58 -16.28 -6.96
CA GLU A 67 -3.97 -15.27 -7.95
C GLU A 67 -5.44 -15.39 -8.38
N ASN A 68 -5.94 -16.61 -8.55
CA ASN A 68 -7.32 -16.92 -8.93
C ASN A 68 -8.36 -16.56 -7.85
N LEU A 69 -7.95 -16.42 -6.59
CA LEU A 69 -8.81 -16.04 -5.47
C LEU A 69 -8.66 -14.56 -5.10
N MET A 70 -7.62 -13.88 -5.58
CA MET A 70 -7.29 -12.51 -5.22
C MET A 70 -8.47 -11.54 -5.42
N GLU A 71 -9.12 -11.60 -6.57
CA GLU A 71 -10.26 -10.72 -6.88
C GLU A 71 -11.46 -11.01 -5.97
N SER A 72 -11.73 -12.28 -5.72
CA SER A 72 -12.81 -12.73 -4.85
C SER A 72 -12.57 -12.33 -3.39
N GLU A 73 -11.33 -12.34 -2.91
CA GLU A 73 -10.99 -11.86 -1.57
C GLU A 73 -11.08 -10.32 -1.48
N LEU A 74 -10.54 -9.59 -2.47
CA LEU A 74 -10.54 -8.12 -2.45
C LEU A 74 -11.95 -7.53 -2.62
N PHE A 75 -12.63 -7.92 -3.70
CA PHE A 75 -13.90 -7.34 -4.13
C PHE A 75 -15.11 -8.18 -3.71
N GLY A 76 -14.93 -9.42 -3.29
CA GLY A 76 -16.06 -10.31 -3.00
C GLY A 76 -16.66 -10.90 -4.26
N HIS A 77 -17.61 -11.81 -4.08
CA HIS A 77 -18.31 -12.46 -5.19
C HIS A 77 -19.78 -12.72 -4.86
N GLU A 78 -20.59 -12.72 -5.91
CA GLU A 78 -21.96 -13.20 -5.84
C GLU A 78 -22.04 -14.72 -6.00
N LYS A 79 -23.15 -15.30 -5.54
CA LYS A 79 -23.40 -16.74 -5.70
C LYS A 79 -23.41 -17.11 -7.19
N GLY A 80 -22.64 -18.11 -7.58
CA GLY A 80 -22.54 -18.59 -8.96
C GLY A 80 -21.56 -17.81 -9.84
N ALA A 81 -20.76 -16.90 -9.29
CA ALA A 81 -19.78 -16.13 -10.06
C ALA A 81 -18.68 -16.99 -10.72
N PHE A 82 -18.32 -18.14 -10.11
CA PHE A 82 -17.37 -19.11 -10.64
C PHE A 82 -17.64 -20.51 -10.07
N THR A 83 -16.97 -21.53 -10.61
CA THR A 83 -17.05 -22.92 -10.11
C THR A 83 -16.56 -23.00 -8.66
N GLY A 84 -17.49 -23.19 -7.72
CA GLY A 84 -17.21 -23.20 -6.28
C GLY A 84 -17.79 -22.01 -5.50
N ALA A 85 -18.34 -21.00 -6.18
CA ALA A 85 -19.03 -19.85 -5.57
C ALA A 85 -20.44 -20.24 -5.06
N SER A 86 -20.51 -21.13 -4.09
CA SER A 86 -21.76 -21.67 -3.54
C SER A 86 -22.56 -20.65 -2.72
N LYS A 87 -21.89 -19.63 -2.18
CA LYS A 87 -22.46 -18.56 -1.37
C LYS A 87 -21.90 -17.21 -1.82
N ARG A 88 -22.65 -16.14 -1.54
CA ARG A 88 -22.15 -14.77 -1.64
C ARG A 88 -21.09 -14.54 -0.56
N LYS A 89 -20.00 -13.85 -0.91
CA LYS A 89 -18.95 -13.44 0.03
C LYS A 89 -18.65 -11.95 -0.13
N LYS A 90 -18.63 -11.22 0.99
CA LYS A 90 -18.20 -9.82 1.03
C LYS A 90 -16.69 -9.73 0.82
N GLY A 91 -16.28 -8.76 0.01
CA GLY A 91 -14.87 -8.45 -0.22
C GLY A 91 -14.24 -7.75 0.97
N LYS A 92 -12.91 -7.78 1.03
CA LYS A 92 -12.15 -7.08 2.06
C LYS A 92 -12.28 -5.56 1.97
N ILE A 93 -12.47 -5.02 0.77
CA ILE A 93 -12.79 -3.59 0.56
C ILE A 93 -14.09 -3.23 1.27
N GLU A 94 -15.14 -4.06 1.12
CA GLU A 94 -16.43 -3.88 1.79
C GLU A 94 -16.31 -3.98 3.32
N LEU A 95 -15.45 -4.88 3.81
CA LEU A 95 -15.20 -5.04 5.25
C LEU A 95 -14.39 -3.89 5.85
N ALA A 96 -13.67 -3.13 5.01
CA ALA A 96 -12.85 -1.99 5.40
C ALA A 96 -13.61 -0.66 5.34
N ASP A 97 -14.89 -0.69 5.00
CA ASP A 97 -15.74 0.49 4.91
C ASP A 97 -15.76 1.29 6.24
N GLY A 98 -15.62 2.61 6.12
CA GLY A 98 -15.40 3.55 7.21
C GLY A 98 -14.02 3.48 7.87
N GLY A 99 -13.12 2.62 7.42
CA GLY A 99 -11.85 2.30 8.06
C GLY A 99 -10.62 2.45 7.17
N THR A 100 -9.67 1.52 7.31
CA THR A 100 -8.42 1.50 6.54
C THR A 100 -8.18 0.11 5.97
N LEU A 101 -7.91 0.05 4.67
CA LEU A 101 -7.48 -1.14 3.95
C LEU A 101 -5.96 -1.10 3.78
N PHE A 102 -5.26 -2.07 4.36
CA PHE A 102 -3.82 -2.25 4.19
C PHE A 102 -3.51 -3.39 3.22
N LEU A 103 -2.88 -3.04 2.09
CA LEU A 103 -2.44 -3.95 1.04
C LEU A 103 -0.93 -4.20 1.15
N ASP A 104 -0.55 -5.31 1.76
CA ASP A 104 0.85 -5.73 1.82
C ASP A 104 1.25 -6.52 0.57
N GLU A 105 2.50 -6.34 0.16
CA GLU A 105 3.04 -6.85 -1.09
C GLU A 105 2.17 -6.54 -2.32
N ILE A 106 1.73 -5.29 -2.49
CA ILE A 106 0.87 -4.87 -3.62
C ILE A 106 1.46 -5.22 -5.01
N SER A 107 2.79 -5.35 -5.09
CA SER A 107 3.50 -5.83 -6.28
C SER A 107 3.19 -7.27 -6.71
N CYS A 108 2.48 -8.03 -5.87
CA CYS A 108 2.06 -9.41 -6.14
C CYS A 108 0.63 -9.52 -6.67
N LEU A 109 -0.09 -8.40 -6.83
CA LEU A 109 -1.42 -8.40 -7.46
C LEU A 109 -1.35 -8.82 -8.95
N SER A 110 -2.37 -9.55 -9.41
CA SER A 110 -2.56 -9.83 -10.85
C SER A 110 -2.80 -8.54 -11.64
N PRO A 111 -2.48 -8.49 -12.94
CA PRO A 111 -2.78 -7.33 -13.79
C PRO A 111 -4.26 -6.95 -13.79
N LEU A 112 -5.16 -7.94 -13.73
CA LEU A 112 -6.61 -7.71 -13.69
C LEU A 112 -7.05 -7.11 -12.34
N ALA A 113 -6.54 -7.62 -11.22
CA ALA A 113 -6.81 -7.04 -9.90
C ALA A 113 -6.23 -5.63 -9.76
N GLN A 114 -5.05 -5.37 -10.35
CA GLN A 114 -4.45 -4.03 -10.40
C GLN A 114 -5.34 -3.04 -11.17
N ALA A 115 -5.86 -3.44 -12.34
CA ALA A 115 -6.75 -2.59 -13.12
C ALA A 115 -8.05 -2.26 -12.35
N LYS A 116 -8.67 -3.26 -11.73
CA LYS A 116 -9.87 -3.04 -10.90
C LYS A 116 -9.60 -2.18 -9.66
N LEU A 117 -8.43 -2.37 -9.03
CA LEU A 117 -8.04 -1.56 -7.88
C LEU A 117 -7.83 -0.09 -8.29
N LEU A 118 -7.30 0.16 -9.48
CA LEU A 118 -7.17 1.51 -10.02
C LEU A 118 -8.55 2.15 -10.23
N THR A 119 -9.47 1.47 -10.92
CA THR A 119 -10.86 1.95 -11.08
C THR A 119 -11.52 2.22 -9.73
N PHE A 120 -11.28 1.34 -8.75
CA PHE A 120 -11.78 1.52 -7.40
C PHE A 120 -11.20 2.77 -6.71
N LEU A 121 -9.90 3.05 -6.86
CA LEU A 121 -9.28 4.23 -6.25
C LEU A 121 -9.73 5.55 -6.90
N ASP A 122 -10.13 5.51 -8.18
CA ASP A 122 -10.65 6.69 -8.88
C ASP A 122 -12.09 7.02 -8.45
N GLU A 123 -12.95 6.01 -8.31
CA GLU A 123 -14.39 6.20 -8.05
C GLU A 123 -14.82 5.94 -6.61
N TYR A 124 -13.99 5.27 -5.79
CA TYR A 124 -14.36 4.67 -4.50
C TYR A 124 -15.62 3.78 -4.60
N GLN A 125 -15.78 3.16 -5.76
CA GLN A 125 -16.86 2.25 -6.10
C GLN A 125 -16.28 0.98 -6.72
N PHE A 126 -16.93 -0.16 -6.46
CA PHE A 126 -16.58 -1.41 -7.10
C PHE A 126 -17.80 -2.31 -7.26
N THR A 127 -17.67 -3.31 -8.11
CA THR A 127 -18.67 -4.37 -8.31
C THR A 127 -18.10 -5.70 -7.83
N ARG A 128 -18.91 -6.52 -7.15
CA ARG A 128 -18.52 -7.90 -6.80
C ARG A 128 -18.27 -8.72 -8.06
N VAL A 129 -17.42 -9.73 -7.96
CA VAL A 129 -17.20 -10.67 -9.07
C VAL A 129 -18.53 -11.39 -9.39
N GLY A 130 -18.96 -11.32 -10.65
CA GLY A 130 -20.24 -11.87 -11.13
C GLY A 130 -21.48 -11.07 -10.69
N GLY A 131 -21.30 -9.92 -10.03
CA GLY A 131 -22.38 -9.01 -9.68
C GLY A 131 -22.57 -7.89 -10.71
N LEU A 132 -23.69 -7.17 -10.60
CA LEU A 132 -23.99 -5.95 -11.37
C LEU A 132 -24.20 -4.72 -10.46
N GLU A 133 -24.21 -4.93 -9.15
CA GLU A 133 -24.41 -3.88 -8.16
C GLU A 133 -23.10 -3.12 -7.90
N ASN A 134 -23.12 -1.81 -8.16
CA ASN A 134 -22.04 -0.91 -7.73
C ASN A 134 -22.18 -0.60 -6.24
N ILE A 135 -21.07 -0.79 -5.52
CA ILE A 135 -20.99 -0.59 -4.08
C ILE A 135 -20.00 0.55 -3.85
N SER A 136 -20.49 1.62 -3.22
CA SER A 136 -19.64 2.72 -2.76
C SER A 136 -19.19 2.45 -1.34
N VAL A 137 -17.91 2.72 -1.06
CA VAL A 137 -17.31 2.59 0.27
C VAL A 137 -16.43 3.79 0.58
N ASP A 138 -16.36 4.15 1.85
CA ASP A 138 -15.43 5.17 2.35
C ASP A 138 -14.27 4.47 3.07
N VAL A 139 -13.17 4.25 2.35
CA VAL A 139 -12.02 3.52 2.89
C VAL A 139 -10.71 4.23 2.58
N ARG A 140 -9.88 4.38 3.60
CA ARG A 140 -8.50 4.83 3.43
C ARG A 140 -7.62 3.67 2.97
N VAL A 141 -6.80 3.87 1.94
CA VAL A 141 -5.94 2.81 1.40
C VAL A 141 -4.48 3.02 1.79
N VAL A 142 -3.86 2.03 2.42
CA VAL A 142 -2.42 2.00 2.70
C VAL A 142 -1.82 0.82 1.97
N CYS A 143 -0.73 1.03 1.25
CA CYS A 143 -0.08 0.00 0.44
C CYS A 143 1.36 -0.17 0.88
N ALA A 144 1.86 -1.40 0.87
CA ALA A 144 3.26 -1.73 1.07
C ALA A 144 3.81 -2.51 -0.12
N GLY A 145 5.02 -2.16 -0.55
CA GLY A 145 5.66 -2.81 -1.69
C GLY A 145 7.18 -2.79 -1.62
N CYS A 146 7.81 -3.75 -2.32
CA CYS A 146 9.25 -3.86 -2.46
C CYS A 146 9.77 -2.98 -3.61
N ILE A 147 10.91 -2.31 -3.38
CA ILE A 147 11.51 -1.34 -4.33
C ILE A 147 11.97 -2.00 -5.64
N THR A 148 12.36 -3.28 -5.61
CA THR A 148 12.91 -3.99 -6.77
C THR A 148 11.86 -4.38 -7.80
N ARG A 149 10.59 -4.56 -7.39
CA ARG A 149 9.47 -4.88 -8.31
C ARG A 149 8.74 -3.65 -8.85
N PHE A 150 9.23 -2.45 -8.50
CA PHE A 150 8.61 -1.18 -8.86
C PHE A 150 8.58 -0.90 -10.37
N LEU A 151 9.46 -1.55 -11.16
CA LEU A 151 9.50 -1.44 -12.62
C LEU A 151 8.32 -2.10 -13.36
N ARG A 152 7.51 -2.95 -12.71
CA ARG A 152 6.27 -3.48 -13.29
C ARG A 152 5.02 -2.64 -12.96
N LEU A 153 5.17 -1.63 -12.10
CA LEU A 153 4.08 -0.81 -11.58
C LEU A 153 4.12 0.62 -12.13
N ALA A 154 4.51 0.82 -13.39
CA ALA A 154 4.46 2.13 -14.03
C ALA A 154 3.05 2.78 -13.93
N ASN A 155 1.99 1.95 -13.86
CA ASN A 155 0.62 2.42 -13.63
C ASN A 155 0.33 2.80 -12.16
N CYS A 156 0.92 2.13 -11.15
CA CYS A 156 0.74 2.58 -9.77
C CYS A 156 1.45 3.90 -9.49
N LEU A 157 2.46 4.27 -10.26
CA LEU A 157 3.02 5.61 -10.15
C LEU A 157 2.01 6.66 -10.57
N HIS A 158 1.39 6.50 -11.74
CA HIS A 158 0.36 7.43 -12.21
C HIS A 158 -0.83 7.52 -11.24
N MET A 159 -1.25 6.37 -10.69
CA MET A 159 -2.26 6.22 -9.63
C MET A 159 -1.97 7.05 -8.36
N TRP A 160 -0.70 7.37 -8.12
CA TRP A 160 -0.23 8.12 -6.94
C TRP A 160 0.26 9.53 -7.27
N TYR A 161 0.62 9.80 -8.52
CA TYR A 161 1.01 11.14 -8.97
C TYR A 161 -0.19 12.10 -9.01
N GLY A 162 -1.42 11.59 -9.10
CA GLY A 162 -2.65 12.37 -8.93
C GLY A 162 -3.07 12.61 -7.46
N VAL A 163 -2.63 11.76 -6.53
CA VAL A 163 -3.08 11.76 -5.12
C VAL A 163 -1.86 11.87 -4.20
N ARG A 164 -1.56 13.10 -3.80
CA ARG A 164 -0.20 13.53 -3.43
C ARG A 164 0.10 13.36 -1.94
N GLU A 165 0.82 12.30 -1.56
CA GLU A 165 1.86 12.31 -0.52
C GLU A 165 2.72 11.04 -0.61
N ARG A 166 3.97 11.18 -1.06
CA ARG A 166 4.86 10.06 -1.39
C ARG A 166 5.95 9.90 -0.34
N ILE A 167 5.86 8.89 0.52
CA ILE A 167 6.94 8.51 1.45
C ILE A 167 8.00 7.72 0.67
N SER A 168 8.76 8.40 -0.19
CA SER A 168 9.87 7.77 -0.93
C SER A 168 11.15 7.84 -0.09
N HIS A 169 11.71 6.68 0.27
CA HIS A 169 13.12 6.57 0.61
C HIS A 169 13.93 6.37 -0.67
N GLN A 170 14.82 7.32 -0.99
CA GLN A 170 16.03 7.01 -1.74
C GLN A 170 16.90 6.13 -0.84
N ALA A 171 16.81 4.82 -1.04
CA ALA A 171 17.78 3.85 -0.57
C ALA A 171 18.51 3.30 -1.81
N THR A 172 19.41 4.09 -2.37
CA THR A 172 20.49 3.53 -3.20
C THR A 172 21.52 2.94 -2.25
N CYS A 173 21.60 1.62 -2.24
CA CYS A 173 22.79 0.90 -1.82
C CYS A 173 23.96 1.31 -2.73
N GLY A 174 24.67 2.37 -2.37
CA GLY A 174 25.95 2.74 -2.94
C GLY A 174 27.07 2.21 -2.06
N GLY A 175 27.43 0.94 -2.24
CA GLY A 175 28.50 0.28 -1.49
C GLY A 175 29.44 -0.47 -2.42
N LYS A 176 30.33 0.27 -3.10
CA LYS A 176 31.69 -0.14 -3.49
C LYS A 176 32.30 0.95 -4.39
N GLN A 177 33.29 1.67 -3.87
CA GLN A 177 34.66 1.63 -4.38
C GLN A 177 35.60 2.37 -3.42
N ASN A 178 36.65 1.65 -3.02
CA ASN A 178 37.82 2.16 -2.33
C ASN A 178 38.59 3.14 -3.21
N GLY A 179 39.27 4.13 -2.62
CA GLY A 179 40.37 4.82 -3.29
C GLY A 179 40.62 6.26 -2.84
N ASN A 180 41.68 6.43 -2.05
CA ASN A 180 42.63 7.54 -2.03
C ASN A 180 42.21 9.00 -2.33
N CYS A 181 42.57 9.83 -1.35
CA CYS A 181 43.36 11.06 -1.46
C CYS A 181 43.02 12.14 -2.51
N SER A 182 42.83 13.34 -1.94
CA SER A 182 43.41 14.62 -2.36
C SER A 182 42.73 15.36 -3.52
N GLY A 183 42.36 16.62 -3.22
CA GLY A 183 42.72 17.71 -4.10
C GLY A 183 41.59 18.59 -4.62
N TYR A 184 41.72 19.88 -4.26
CA TYR A 184 41.44 21.06 -5.08
C TYR A 184 40.00 21.61 -5.23
N LEU A 185 39.80 22.74 -4.53
CA LEU A 185 39.03 23.90 -5.00
C LEU A 185 39.57 24.38 -6.37
N PRO A 186 38.73 24.99 -7.23
CA PRO A 186 38.44 26.45 -7.17
C PRO A 186 36.92 26.72 -7.32
N GLY A 187 36.31 27.82 -6.88
CA GLY A 187 36.73 29.22 -6.91
C GLY A 187 36.33 29.85 -8.25
N GLY A 188 35.21 30.58 -8.31
CA GLY A 188 34.89 31.42 -9.46
C GLY A 188 33.40 31.73 -9.66
N VAL A 189 33.08 33.01 -9.50
CA VAL A 189 31.91 33.76 -10.00
C VAL A 189 31.54 33.45 -11.44
#